data_AF-A0A8J3XHP6-F1
#
_entry.id   AF-A0A8J3XHP6-F1
#
_cell.length_a   1.000
_cell.length_b   1.000
_cell.length_c   1.000
_cell.angle_alpha   90.00
_cell.angle_beta   90.00
_cell.angle_gamma   90.00
#
_symmetry.space_group_name_H-M   'P 1'
#
loop_
_entity.id
_entity.type
_entity.pdbx_description
1 polymer ?
#
loop_
_entity_poly.entity_id
_entity_poly.type
_entity_poly.pdbx_seq_one_letter_code
_entity_poly.pdbx_strand_id
1 'polypeptide(L)' 'MPREHARHAQWVEPRLVGEVQYAEWTGDGVLWHPSWRGLRSDKDAGDVVREVPPGRQVS' A
#
# COMPACT_ATOMS: atom_id res chain seq x y z
N MET A 1 -3.32 -11.95 -3.54
CA MET A 1 -1.99 -12.13 -4.13
C MET A 1 -2.01 -13.32 -5.07
N PRO A 2 -1.56 -13.19 -6.33
CA PRO A 2 -1.38 -14.33 -7.21
C PRO A 2 -0.55 -15.42 -6.52
N ARG A 3 -0.99 -16.69 -6.62
CA ARG A 3 -0.32 -17.83 -5.97
C ARG A 3 1.15 -17.93 -6.35
N GLU A 4 1.45 -17.50 -7.56
CA GLU A 4 2.79 -17.48 -8.12
C GLU A 4 3.72 -16.53 -7.35
N HIS A 5 3.26 -15.37 -6.88
CA HIS A 5 4.09 -14.44 -6.11
C HIS A 5 4.35 -14.96 -4.69
N ALA A 6 3.38 -15.64 -4.09
CA ALA A 6 3.51 -16.20 -2.74
C ALA A 6 4.54 -17.33 -2.67
N ARG A 7 4.75 -18.10 -3.77
CA ARG A 7 5.63 -19.28 -3.79
C ARG A 7 7.10 -18.95 -3.51
N HIS A 8 7.54 -17.74 -3.84
CA HIS A 8 8.91 -17.28 -3.67
C HIS A 8 9.04 -16.19 -2.60
N ALA A 9 7.95 -15.89 -1.89
CA ALA A 9 7.96 -14.90 -0.84
C ALA A 9 8.58 -15.47 0.43
N GLN A 10 9.48 -14.70 1.05
CA GLN A 10 9.85 -14.90 2.44
C GLN A 10 8.93 -14.05 3.30
N TRP A 11 8.09 -14.71 4.10
CA TRP A 11 7.20 -14.03 5.03
C TRP A 11 7.98 -13.49 6.23
N VAL A 12 7.62 -12.30 6.67
CA VAL A 12 8.24 -11.59 7.80
C VAL A 12 7.14 -11.02 8.69
N GLU A 13 7.52 -10.67 9.93
CA GLU A 13 6.62 -9.94 10.82
C GLU A 13 6.35 -8.52 10.27
N PRO A 14 5.09 -8.05 10.23
CA PRO A 14 4.71 -6.80 9.58
C PRO A 14 5.05 -5.58 10.45
N ARG A 15 6.34 -5.29 10.62
CA ARG A 15 6.84 -4.17 11.44
C ARG A 15 7.27 -2.94 10.66
N LEU A 16 7.50 -3.09 9.35
CA LEU A 16 8.03 -2.01 8.50
C LEU A 16 6.92 -1.33 7.71
N VAL A 17 6.91 0.00 7.70
CA VAL A 17 6.03 0.81 6.85
C VAL A 17 6.81 1.32 5.65
N GLY A 18 6.20 1.21 4.48
CA GLY A 18 6.73 1.69 3.22
C GLY A 18 5.79 2.67 2.55
N GLU A 19 6.34 3.68 1.91
CA GLU A 19 5.59 4.64 1.10
C GLU A 19 5.66 4.25 -0.37
N VAL A 20 4.51 4.37 -1.04
CA VAL A 20 4.38 4.16 -2.48
C VAL A 20 3.58 5.31 -3.09
N GLN A 21 3.94 5.68 -4.31
CA GLN A 21 3.10 6.52 -5.16
C GLN A 21 2.34 5.61 -6.14
N TYR A 22 1.05 5.84 -6.31
CA TYR A 22 0.17 5.02 -7.15
C TYR A 22 -0.86 5.89 -7.90
N ALA A 23 -1.47 5.34 -8.94
CA ALA A 23 -2.47 6.07 -9.74
C ALA A 23 -3.86 6.02 -9.09
N GLU A 24 -4.34 4.82 -8.77
CA GLU A 24 -5.64 4.60 -8.14
C GLU A 24 -5.70 3.26 -7.38
N TRP A 25 -6.73 3.10 -6.57
CA TRP A 25 -7.17 1.79 -6.09
C TRP A 25 -8.08 1.16 -7.13
N THR A 26 -7.84 -0.09 -7.49
CA THR A 26 -8.77 -0.86 -8.32
C THR A 26 -10.01 -1.27 -7.53
N GLY A 27 -11.06 -1.70 -8.23
CA GLY A 27 -12.27 -2.26 -7.61
C GLY A 27 -12.00 -3.48 -6.71
N ASP A 28 -10.93 -4.23 -7.01
CA ASP A 28 -10.49 -5.40 -6.24
C ASP A 28 -9.61 -5.03 -5.02
N GLY A 29 -9.43 -3.75 -4.74
CA GLY A 29 -8.70 -3.27 -3.57
C GLY A 29 -7.18 -3.44 -3.66
N VAL A 30 -6.60 -3.39 -4.86
CA VAL A 30 -5.15 -3.34 -5.08
C VAL A 30 -4.73 -2.00 -5.69
N LEU A 31 -3.47 -1.62 -5.54
CA LEU A 31 -2.93 -0.39 -6.12
C LEU A 31 -2.61 -0.57 -7.61
N TRP A 32 -3.07 0.35 -8.46
CA TRP A 32 -2.70 0.40 -9.89
C TRP A 32 -1.40 1.21 -10.07
N HIS A 33 -0.44 0.64 -10.82
CA HIS A 33 0.89 1.22 -11.10
C HIS A 33 1.60 1.79 -9.85
N PRO A 34 1.76 1.02 -8.76
CA PRO A 34 2.50 1.48 -7.60
C PRO A 34 4.00 1.58 -7.90
N SER A 35 4.63 2.60 -7.35
CA SER A 35 6.07 2.84 -7.39
C SER A 35 6.60 3.07 -5.98
N TRP A 36 7.71 2.42 -5.65
CA TRP A 36 8.34 2.51 -4.33
C TRP A 36 8.94 3.91 -4.10
N ARG A 37 8.68 4.49 -2.93
CA ARG A 37 9.25 5.79 -2.52
C ARG A 37 10.27 5.65 -1.40
N GLY A 38 10.09 4.72 -0.48
CA GLY A 38 11.02 4.51 0.62
C GLY A 38 10.37 3.94 1.87
N LEU A 39 11.20 3.59 2.86
CA LEU A 39 10.71 3.21 4.19
C LEU A 39 10.29 4.45 5.00
N ARG A 40 9.27 4.28 5.84
CA ARG A 40 8.76 5.28 6.79
C ARG A 40 9.07 4.81 8.20
N SER A 41 10.28 5.11 8.68
CA SER A 41 10.67 4.80 10.07
C SER A 41 9.95 5.66 11.10
N ASP A 42 9.25 6.70 10.65
CA ASP A 42 8.45 7.62 11.44
C ASP A 42 7.00 7.15 11.66
N LYS A 43 6.59 6.03 11.06
CA LYS A 43 5.23 5.48 11.16
C LYS A 43 5.24 4.08 11.75
N ASP A 44 4.30 3.82 12.66
CA ASP A 44 4.00 2.49 13.14
C ASP A 44 3.11 1.72 12.15
N ALA A 45 3.35 0.41 12.03
CA ALA A 45 2.59 -0.45 11.13
C ALA A 45 1.09 -0.53 11.50
N GLY A 46 0.76 -0.36 12.78
CA GLY A 46 -0.62 -0.35 13.27
C GLY A 46 -1.43 0.88 12.85
N ASP A 47 -0.76 1.97 12.47
CA ASP A 47 -1.41 3.23 12.09
C ASP A 47 -1.70 3.31 10.58
N VAL A 48 -1.24 2.33 9.80
CA VAL A 48 -1.44 2.30 8.36
C VAL A 48 -2.88 1.92 8.05
N VAL A 49 -3.64 2.88 7.53
CA VAL A 49 -5.03 2.70 7.09
C VAL A 49 -5.16 2.97 5.60
N ARG A 50 -6.23 2.45 4.98
CA ARG A 50 -6.57 2.83 3.60
C ARG A 50 -6.98 4.30 3.60
N GLU A 51 -6.18 5.12 2.91
CA GLU A 51 -6.46 6.53 2.75
C GLU A 51 -7.76 6.72 1.96
N VAL A 52 -8.66 7.53 2.52
CA VAL A 52 -9.85 8.02 1.83
C VAL A 52 -9.51 9.43 1.36
N PRO A 53 -9.50 9.71 0.05
CA PRO A 53 -9.30 11.08 -0.42
C PRO A 53 -10.34 11.97 0.26
N PRO A 54 -9.96 13.14 0.81
CA PRO A 54 -10.94 14.10 1.29
C PRO A 54 -11.92 14.35 0.13
N GLY A 55 -13.22 14.18 0.41
CA GLY A 55 -14.26 14.09 -0.59
C GLY A 55 -14.05 15.10 -1.70
N ARG A 56 -13.93 14.60 -2.94
CA ARG A 56 -13.76 15.41 -4.15
C ARG A 56 -14.82 16.51 -4.13
N GLN A 57 -14.44 17.72 -3.75
CA GLN A 57 -15.27 18.90 -3.97
C GLN A 57 -15.34 19.07 -5.48
N VAL A 58 -16.38 18.51 -6.06
CA VAL A 58 -16.81 18.87 -7.41
C VAL A 58 -17.38 20.28 -7.24
N SER A 59 -16.63 21.28 -7.70
CA SER A 59 -17.16 22.63 -7.94
C SER A 59 -18.16 22.61 -9.09
#